data_AF-A0A921AWS1-F1
#
_entry.id   AF-A0A921AWS1-F1
#
_cell.length_a   1.000
_cell.length_b   1.000
_cell.length_c   1.000
_cell.angle_alpha   90.00
_cell.angle_beta   90.00
_cell.angle_gamma   90.00
#
_symmetry.space_group_name_H-M   'P 1'
#
loop_
_entity.id
_entity.type
_entity.pdbx_description
1 polymer ?
#
loop_
_entity_poly.entity_id
_entity_poly.type
_entity_poly.pdbx_seq_one_letter_code
_entity_poly.pdbx_strand_id
1 'polypeptide(L)'
;MFRKCWMGVVLCGLLLLDPCASFAANESKIQADLDAFVSQYITSANKRMTVNRARPQVVKRGSKYIATFTEINKQTAKAQMRKSKSKHFDYVATLRYEELTFESVGNTHKEAANGEFRCVKIRKLTELPRYVKGKWEN
;
A
#
# COMPACT_ATOMS: atom_id res chain seq x y z
N MET A 1 54.58 0.39 -58.87
CA MET A 1 55.43 0.13 -57.70
C MET A 1 54.64 0.40 -56.43
N PHE A 2 55.00 -0.31 -55.36
CA PHE A 2 54.23 -0.61 -54.17
C PHE A 2 53.90 0.56 -53.22
N ARG A 3 52.75 0.41 -52.55
CA ARG A 3 52.50 0.60 -51.09
C ARG A 3 52.64 1.99 -50.47
N LYS A 4 51.54 2.50 -49.89
CA LYS A 4 51.18 2.25 -48.48
C LYS A 4 49.80 2.82 -48.13
N CYS A 5 48.90 1.90 -47.82
CA CYS A 5 47.70 2.12 -47.02
C CYS A 5 48.14 2.12 -45.55
N TRP A 6 47.73 3.09 -44.73
CA TRP A 6 47.67 2.92 -43.27
C TRP A 6 46.59 3.81 -42.65
N MET A 7 45.57 3.10 -42.13
CA MET A 7 44.57 3.36 -41.08
C MET A 7 44.32 4.81 -40.58
N GLY A 8 43.08 5.25 -40.38
CA GLY A 8 41.87 4.48 -40.08
C GLY A 8 41.45 4.70 -38.63
N VAL A 9 40.21 5.18 -38.49
CA VAL A 9 39.36 5.22 -37.28
C VAL A 9 39.67 6.33 -36.27
N VAL A 10 39.01 7.47 -36.50
CA VAL A 10 38.70 8.45 -35.46
C VAL A 10 37.83 7.77 -34.41
N LEU A 11 38.35 7.73 -33.19
CA LEU A 11 37.68 7.29 -31.99
C LEU A 11 36.54 8.28 -31.65
N CYS A 12 35.34 8.00 -32.15
CA CYS A 12 34.11 8.63 -31.67
C CYS A 12 33.20 7.56 -31.07
N GLY A 13 33.64 6.99 -29.96
CA GLY A 13 32.75 6.30 -29.02
C GLY A 13 31.88 7.33 -28.32
N LEU A 14 30.89 7.86 -29.03
CA LEU A 14 29.77 8.55 -28.40
C LEU A 14 29.05 7.49 -27.55
N LEU A 15 29.27 7.55 -26.25
CA LEU A 15 28.42 6.90 -25.27
C LEU A 15 27.00 7.42 -25.50
N LEU A 16 26.16 6.60 -26.13
CA LEU A 16 24.72 6.71 -26.04
C LEU A 16 24.38 6.49 -24.56
N LEU A 17 24.38 7.57 -23.77
CA LEU A 17 23.75 7.58 -22.47
C LEU A 17 22.26 7.45 -22.71
N ASP A 18 21.78 6.20 -22.70
CA ASP A 18 20.39 5.83 -22.85
C ASP A 18 19.52 6.61 -21.84
N PRO A 19 18.62 7.50 -22.29
CA PRO A 19 17.67 8.18 -21.42
C PRO A 19 16.80 7.19 -20.63
N CYS A 20 16.57 5.99 -21.18
CA CYS A 20 15.81 4.91 -20.55
C CYS A 20 16.32 4.51 -19.16
N ALA A 21 17.63 4.52 -18.93
CA ALA A 21 18.18 4.15 -17.63
C ALA A 21 17.75 5.15 -16.52
N SER A 22 17.71 6.45 -16.85
CA SER A 22 17.29 7.50 -15.92
C SER A 22 15.78 7.43 -15.63
N PHE A 23 14.95 7.16 -16.64
CA PHE A 23 13.51 6.99 -16.45
C PHE A 23 13.16 5.76 -15.61
N ALA A 24 13.79 4.62 -15.87
CA ALA A 24 13.57 3.38 -15.10
C ALA A 24 14.03 3.54 -13.63
N ALA A 25 15.15 4.22 -13.39
CA ALA A 25 15.61 4.52 -12.04
C ALA A 25 14.63 5.42 -11.27
N ASN A 26 14.00 6.39 -11.93
CA ASN A 26 13.00 7.26 -11.32
C ASN A 26 11.70 6.49 -10.96
N GLU A 27 11.20 5.63 -11.86
CA GLU A 27 10.01 4.81 -11.58
C GLU A 27 10.23 3.84 -10.43
N SER A 28 11.42 3.23 -10.34
CA SER A 28 11.78 2.37 -9.21
C SER A 28 11.75 3.12 -7.87
N LYS A 29 12.25 4.36 -7.84
CA LYS A 29 12.16 5.22 -6.65
C LYS A 29 10.71 5.53 -6.28
N ILE A 30 9.88 5.93 -7.24
CA ILE A 30 8.46 6.24 -6.99
C ILE A 30 7.70 5.00 -6.47
N GLN A 31 8.05 3.81 -6.96
CA GLN A 31 7.53 2.54 -6.44
C GLN A 31 7.98 2.26 -5.00
N ALA A 32 9.26 2.48 -4.67
CA ALA A 32 9.73 2.35 -3.29
C ALA A 32 9.04 3.34 -2.35
N ASP A 33 8.81 4.57 -2.80
CA ASP A 33 8.03 5.57 -2.06
C ASP A 33 6.57 5.12 -1.87
N LEU A 34 5.99 4.41 -2.85
CA LEU A 34 4.64 3.82 -2.73
C LEU A 34 4.59 2.76 -1.65
N ASP A 35 5.58 1.86 -1.61
CA ASP A 35 5.63 0.78 -0.62
C ASP A 35 5.77 1.34 0.81
N ALA A 36 6.62 2.36 0.98
CA ALA A 36 6.75 3.09 2.24
C ALA A 36 5.43 3.79 2.63
N PHE A 37 4.80 4.47 1.68
CA PHE A 37 3.51 5.13 1.87
C PHE A 37 2.43 4.13 2.30
N VAL A 38 2.29 2.99 1.63
CA VAL A 38 1.27 1.97 1.95
C VAL A 38 1.46 1.44 3.36
N SER A 39 2.69 1.11 3.76
CA SER A 39 2.99 0.63 5.11
C SER A 39 2.59 1.63 6.19
N GLN A 40 2.92 2.91 5.98
CA GLN A 40 2.57 3.99 6.91
C GLN A 40 1.06 4.27 6.92
N TYR A 41 0.45 4.30 5.75
CA TYR A 41 -0.97 4.56 5.56
C TYR A 41 -1.81 3.50 6.28
N ILE A 42 -1.55 2.21 6.02
CA ILE A 42 -2.27 1.10 6.65
C ILE A 42 -2.07 1.11 8.17
N THR A 43 -0.85 1.35 8.64
CA THR A 43 -0.59 1.44 10.10
C THR A 43 -1.36 2.60 10.74
N SER A 44 -1.41 3.75 10.08
CA SER A 44 -2.12 4.93 10.58
C SER A 44 -3.64 4.74 10.52
N ALA A 45 -4.16 4.20 9.42
CA ALA A 45 -5.58 3.90 9.24
C ALA A 45 -6.06 2.93 10.33
N ASN A 46 -5.32 1.84 10.58
CA ASN A 46 -5.66 0.87 11.61
C ASN A 46 -5.69 1.50 13.03
N LYS A 47 -4.73 2.39 13.34
CA LYS A 47 -4.69 3.11 14.64
C LYS A 47 -5.85 4.09 14.82
N ARG A 48 -6.28 4.75 13.74
CA ARG A 48 -7.36 5.75 13.75
C ARG A 48 -8.75 5.13 13.83
N MET A 49 -8.90 3.82 13.59
CA MET A 49 -10.18 3.14 13.78
C MET A 49 -10.72 3.39 15.19
N THR A 50 -11.97 3.87 15.27
CA THR A 50 -12.66 4.15 16.53
C THR A 50 -12.79 2.88 17.36
N VAL A 51 -13.26 1.80 16.72
CA VAL A 51 -13.34 0.47 17.31
C VAL A 51 -12.21 -0.39 16.74
N ASN A 52 -11.21 -0.70 17.57
CA ASN A 52 -10.07 -1.49 17.17
C ASN A 52 -9.68 -2.47 18.27
N ARG A 53 -8.68 -3.32 18.02
CA ARG A 53 -8.26 -4.36 18.99
C ARG A 53 -7.95 -3.81 20.39
N ALA A 54 -7.41 -2.59 20.50
CA ALA A 54 -7.12 -1.96 21.79
C ALA A 54 -8.35 -1.31 22.44
N ARG A 55 -9.40 -1.04 21.66
CA ARG A 55 -10.67 -0.44 22.10
C ARG A 55 -11.87 -1.20 21.51
N PRO A 56 -12.12 -2.46 21.92
CA PRO A 56 -13.31 -3.19 21.47
C PRO A 56 -14.58 -2.51 21.97
N GLN A 57 -15.62 -2.52 21.15
CA GLN A 57 -16.94 -2.05 21.55
C GLN A 57 -17.73 -3.24 22.10
N VAL A 58 -18.35 -3.10 23.27
CA VAL A 58 -19.22 -4.14 23.84
C VAL A 58 -20.67 -3.67 23.81
N VAL A 59 -21.55 -4.47 23.22
CA VAL A 59 -22.99 -4.16 23.10
C VAL A 59 -23.81 -5.34 23.60
N LYS A 60 -24.86 -5.06 24.38
CA LYS A 60 -25.83 -6.08 24.77
C LYS A 60 -26.78 -6.39 23.61
N ARG A 61 -26.91 -7.67 23.25
CA ARG A 61 -27.82 -8.18 22.21
C ARG A 61 -28.66 -9.31 22.82
N GLY A 62 -29.93 -9.01 23.14
CA GLY A 62 -30.79 -9.94 23.87
C GLY A 62 -30.24 -10.24 25.27
N SER A 63 -30.07 -11.53 25.59
CA SER A 63 -29.51 -12.01 26.85
C SER A 63 -27.97 -12.08 26.88
N LYS A 64 -27.30 -11.72 25.78
CA LYS A 64 -25.83 -11.83 25.64
C LYS A 64 -25.18 -10.47 25.47
N TYR A 65 -23.88 -10.43 25.72
CA TYR A 65 -22.99 -9.33 25.38
C TYR A 65 -22.10 -9.76 24.21
N ILE A 66 -21.91 -8.86 23.24
CA ILE A 66 -21.03 -9.06 22.10
C ILE A 66 -19.96 -7.97 22.15
N ALA A 67 -18.70 -8.38 22.25
CA ALA A 67 -17.57 -7.50 22.04
C ALA A 67 -17.15 -7.59 20.57
N THR A 68 -16.96 -6.45 19.92
CA THR A 68 -16.61 -6.36 18.50
C THR A 68 -15.43 -5.42 18.32
N PHE A 69 -14.51 -5.75 17.42
CA PHE A 69 -13.55 -4.80 16.91
C PHE A 69 -13.23 -5.03 15.44
N THR A 70 -12.66 -4.01 14.79
CA THR A 70 -12.13 -4.12 13.43
C THR A 70 -10.63 -3.91 13.41
N GLU A 71 -9.94 -4.59 12.49
CA GLU A 71 -8.53 -4.32 12.18
C GLU A 71 -8.24 -4.57 10.70
N ILE A 72 -7.27 -3.84 10.17
CA ILE A 72 -6.75 -4.07 8.83
C ILE A 72 -5.77 -5.24 8.85
N ASN A 73 -5.98 -6.22 7.98
CA ASN A 73 -5.01 -7.27 7.71
C ASN A 73 -3.85 -6.69 6.87
N LYS A 74 -2.76 -6.31 7.55
CA LYS A 74 -1.60 -5.70 6.91
C LYS A 74 -0.94 -6.58 5.85
N GLN A 75 -1.01 -7.91 5.98
CA GLN A 75 -0.39 -8.83 5.02
C GLN A 75 -1.13 -8.88 3.68
N THR A 76 -2.37 -8.39 3.63
CA THR A 76 -3.18 -8.36 2.41
C THR A 76 -2.99 -7.07 1.61
N ALA A 77 -2.31 -6.06 2.18
CA ALA A 77 -2.10 -4.78 1.52
C ALA A 77 -1.21 -4.95 0.29
N LYS A 78 -1.78 -4.68 -0.89
CA LYS A 78 -1.09 -4.73 -2.18
C LYS A 78 -1.42 -3.47 -2.97
N ALA A 79 -0.38 -2.79 -3.45
CA ALA A 79 -0.53 -1.63 -4.30
C ALA A 79 0.07 -1.90 -5.68
N GLN A 80 -0.62 -1.45 -6.71
CA GLN A 80 -0.13 -1.48 -8.09
C GLN A 80 -0.14 -0.07 -8.66
N MET A 81 1.05 0.46 -8.96
CA MET A 81 1.22 1.77 -9.59
C MET A 81 0.93 1.70 -11.09
N ARG A 82 0.36 2.78 -11.63
CA ARG A 82 0.30 3.04 -13.08
C ARG A 82 0.46 4.52 -13.37
N LYS A 83 0.97 4.85 -14.57
CA LYS A 83 0.96 6.22 -15.08
C LYS A 83 -0.47 6.73 -15.18
N SER A 84 -0.64 7.99 -14.82
CA SER A 84 -1.90 8.70 -14.97
C SER A 84 -2.05 9.25 -16.38
N LYS A 85 -3.32 9.43 -16.80
CA LYS A 85 -3.67 10.24 -17.98
C LYS A 85 -4.08 11.67 -17.59
N SER A 86 -4.11 11.96 -16.29
CA SER A 86 -4.48 13.28 -15.75
C SER A 86 -3.36 14.29 -15.94
N LYS A 87 -3.71 15.56 -16.09
CA LYS A 87 -2.75 16.68 -16.05
C LYS A 87 -2.38 17.09 -14.62
N HIS A 88 -3.03 16.53 -13.61
CA HIS A 88 -2.90 16.97 -12.21
C HIS A 88 -1.94 16.12 -11.37
N PHE A 89 -1.64 14.89 -11.80
CA PHE A 89 -0.80 13.94 -11.06
C PHE A 89 -0.19 12.93 -12.00
N ASP A 90 1.05 12.52 -11.73
CA ASP A 90 1.86 11.73 -12.67
C ASP A 90 1.52 10.23 -12.60
N TYR A 91 1.23 9.74 -11.39
CA TYR A 91 0.93 8.34 -11.13
C TYR A 91 -0.29 8.18 -10.22
N VAL A 92 -0.95 7.04 -10.35
CA VAL A 92 -2.01 6.58 -9.44
C VAL A 92 -1.76 5.12 -9.11
N ALA A 93 -1.96 4.76 -7.86
CA ALA A 93 -1.89 3.39 -7.39
C ALA A 93 -3.30 2.83 -7.21
N THR A 94 -3.47 1.52 -7.41
CA THR A 94 -4.63 0.78 -6.89
C THR A 94 -4.18 0.03 -5.66
N LEU A 95 -4.55 0.51 -4.47
CA LEU A 95 -4.26 -0.12 -3.19
C LEU A 95 -5.44 -0.99 -2.77
N ARG A 96 -5.22 -2.28 -2.54
CA ARG A 96 -6.23 -3.23 -2.06
C ARG A 96 -5.77 -3.85 -0.75
N TYR A 97 -6.68 -3.99 0.21
CA TYR A 97 -6.43 -4.65 1.49
C TYR A 97 -7.74 -5.13 2.11
N GLU A 98 -7.63 -5.97 3.13
CA GLU A 98 -8.78 -6.51 3.87
C GLU A 98 -8.89 -5.86 5.24
N GLU A 99 -10.12 -5.49 5.58
CA GLU A 99 -10.53 -5.15 6.94
C GLU A 99 -11.31 -6.34 7.52
N LEU A 100 -10.90 -6.77 8.71
CA LEU A 100 -11.46 -7.90 9.42
C LEU A 100 -12.29 -7.39 10.59
N THR A 101 -13.49 -7.94 10.78
CA THR A 101 -14.30 -7.74 11.99
C THR A 101 -14.24 -8.99 12.84
N PHE A 102 -13.91 -8.81 14.11
CA PHE A 102 -13.86 -9.87 15.09
C PHE A 102 -14.95 -9.69 16.14
N GLU A 103 -15.49 -10.81 16.62
CA GLU A 103 -16.47 -10.83 17.69
C GLU A 103 -16.13 -11.86 18.77
N SER A 104 -16.46 -11.51 20.01
CA SER A 104 -16.50 -12.43 21.14
C SER A 104 -17.83 -12.28 21.87
N VAL A 105 -18.38 -13.38 22.39
CA VAL A 105 -19.72 -13.43 23.00
C VAL A 105 -19.62 -13.92 24.44
N GLY A 106 -20.34 -13.26 25.35
CA GLY A 106 -20.39 -13.63 26.76
C GLY A 106 -21.77 -13.42 27.38
N ASN A 107 -22.02 -14.03 28.53
CA ASN A 107 -23.23 -13.75 29.34
C ASN A 107 -23.10 -12.43 30.11
N THR A 108 -21.87 -12.00 30.37
CA THR A 108 -21.55 -10.73 31.00
C THR A 108 -20.70 -9.86 30.08
N HIS A 109 -20.68 -8.56 30.35
CA HIS A 109 -19.80 -7.62 29.64
C HIS A 109 -18.33 -8.06 29.74
N LYS A 110 -17.89 -8.51 30.92
CA LYS A 110 -16.51 -8.94 31.16
C LYS A 110 -16.16 -10.21 30.38
N GLU A 111 -17.07 -11.18 30.32
CA GLU A 111 -16.89 -12.40 29.52
C GLU A 111 -16.74 -12.05 28.03
N ALA A 112 -17.62 -11.21 27.49
CA ALA A 112 -17.53 -10.82 26.08
C ALA A 112 -16.23 -10.04 25.78
N ALA A 113 -15.84 -9.11 26.66
CA ALA A 113 -14.65 -8.28 26.44
C ALA A 113 -13.32 -9.06 26.48
N ASN A 114 -13.24 -10.15 27.25
CA ASN A 114 -12.03 -10.94 27.47
C ASN A 114 -12.09 -12.35 26.85
N GLY A 115 -13.18 -12.67 26.16
CA GLY A 115 -13.38 -13.97 25.56
C GLY A 115 -12.54 -14.17 24.30
N GLU A 116 -12.69 -15.36 23.71
CA GLU A 116 -12.05 -15.65 22.42
C GLU A 116 -12.74 -14.85 21.31
N PHE A 117 -11.93 -14.13 20.52
CA PHE A 117 -12.40 -13.36 19.38
C PHE A 117 -12.24 -14.17 18.09
N ARG A 118 -13.33 -14.33 17.35
CA ARG A 118 -13.34 -14.97 16.03
C ARG A 118 -13.64 -13.97 14.93
N CYS A 119 -13.02 -14.15 13.76
CA CYS A 119 -13.32 -13.33 12.59
C CYS A 119 -14.72 -13.68 12.08
N VAL A 120 -15.62 -12.70 12.03
CA VAL A 120 -17.01 -12.88 11.58
C VAL A 120 -17.29 -12.20 10.24
N LYS A 121 -16.44 -11.27 9.81
CA LYS A 121 -16.61 -10.54 8.56
C LYS A 121 -15.27 -10.11 7.99
N ILE A 122 -15.16 -10.25 6.68
CA ILE A 122 -14.02 -9.74 5.89
C ILE A 122 -14.58 -8.75 4.88
N ARG A 123 -14.05 -7.53 4.85
CA ARG A 123 -14.37 -6.49 3.87
C ARG A 123 -13.14 -6.19 3.03
N LYS A 124 -13.26 -6.31 1.72
CA LYS A 124 -12.21 -5.90 0.78
C LYS A 124 -12.34 -4.42 0.49
N LEU A 125 -11.28 -3.67 0.71
CA LEU A 125 -11.21 -2.23 0.46
C LEU A 125 -10.30 -1.97 -0.73
N THR A 126 -10.67 -0.96 -1.53
CA THR A 126 -9.86 -0.46 -2.64
C THR A 126 -9.77 1.04 -2.51
N GLU A 127 -8.55 1.55 -2.59
CA GLU A 127 -8.23 2.97 -2.56
C GLU A 127 -7.38 3.33 -3.78
N LEU A 128 -7.38 4.61 -4.13
CA LEU A 128 -6.69 5.14 -5.30
C LEU A 128 -5.70 6.25 -4.93
N PRO A 129 -4.62 5.95 -4.19
CA PRO A 129 -3.59 6.94 -3.89
C PRO A 129 -3.00 7.56 -5.15
N ARG A 130 -2.70 8.84 -5.11
CA ARG A 130 -2.17 9.64 -6.22
C ARG A 130 -0.78 10.14 -5.89
N TYR A 131 0.09 10.16 -6.89
CA TYR A 131 1.43 10.75 -6.77
C TYR A 131 1.38 12.20 -7.26
N VAL A 132 1.38 13.14 -6.31
CA VAL A 132 1.19 14.58 -6.55
C VAL A 132 2.43 15.31 -6.06
N LYS A 133 3.10 16.05 -6.95
CA LYS A 133 4.25 16.91 -6.59
C LYS A 133 5.32 16.16 -5.78
N GLY A 134 5.66 14.94 -6.19
CA GLY A 134 6.74 14.16 -5.58
C GLY A 134 6.36 13.33 -4.35
N LYS A 135 5.07 13.24 -3.99
CA LYS A 135 4.61 12.46 -2.83
C LYS A 135 3.32 11.70 -3.11
N TRP A 136 3.16 10.57 -2.42
CA TRP A 136 1.91 9.81 -2.40
C TRP A 136 0.92 10.40 -1.40
N GLU A 137 -0.33 10.56 -1.82
CA GLU A 137 -1.46 10.97 -0.99
C GLU A 137 -2.70 10.14 -1.32
N ASN A 138 -3.54 9.86 -0.31
CA ASN A 138 -4.84 9.22 -0.50
C ASN A 138 -5.94 10.28 -0.55
#